data_AF-A0A1E7IK29-F1
#
_entry.id   AF-A0A1E7IK29-F1
#
_cell.length_a   1.000
_cell.length_b   1.000
_cell.length_c   1.000
_cell.angle_alpha   90.00
_cell.angle_beta   90.00
_cell.angle_gamma   90.00
#
_symmetry.space_group_name_H-M   'P 1'
#
loop_
_entity.id
_entity.type
_entity.pdbx_description
1 polymer ?
#
loop_
_entity_poly.entity_id
_entity_poly.type
_entity_poly.pdbx_seq_one_letter_code
_entity_poly.pdbx_strand_id
1 'polypeptide(L)'
;MKNEQIKGRLIKAMVDFFEHDYRRINHAIEVLKYAEQTAENTPEADEEIVIGSAILHDVGIKPSEAELGYNNGKTQEQYGPAIAIALLEENDFPAEKIEKVAQIIGNHHSSSRYDYVELEILKIADRIVNKLDAAQQG
;
A
#
# COMPACT_ATOMS: atom_id res chain seq x y z
N MET A 1 6.29 -15.26 -12.70
CA MET A 1 7.73 -14.93 -12.75
C MET A 1 7.99 -13.42 -12.72
N LYS A 2 7.34 -12.61 -13.58
CA LYS A 2 7.53 -11.14 -13.57
C LYS A 2 6.95 -10.46 -12.31
N ASN A 3 5.72 -10.81 -11.93
CA ASN A 3 5.06 -10.23 -10.74
C ASN A 3 5.78 -10.58 -9.44
N GLU A 4 6.28 -11.81 -9.31
CA GLU A 4 7.12 -12.24 -8.18
C GLU A 4 8.42 -11.42 -8.05
N GLN A 5 9.04 -11.02 -9.17
CA GLN A 5 10.22 -10.16 -9.13
C GLN A 5 9.87 -8.74 -8.70
N ILE A 6 8.78 -8.16 -9.22
CA ILE A 6 8.29 -6.84 -8.83
C ILE A 6 7.95 -6.82 -7.34
N LYS A 7 7.16 -7.80 -6.88
CA LYS A 7 6.80 -7.99 -5.49
C LYS A 7 8.03 -8.07 -4.59
N GLY A 8 9.01 -8.90 -4.94
CA GLY A 8 10.25 -9.02 -4.17
C GLY A 8 11.03 -7.69 -4.05
N ARG A 9 11.13 -6.93 -5.14
CA ARG A 9 11.78 -5.60 -5.13
C ARG A 9 11.02 -4.61 -4.25
N LEU A 10 9.71 -4.53 -4.40
CA LEU A 10 8.88 -3.61 -3.62
C LEU A 10 8.82 -3.97 -2.13
N ILE A 11 8.77 -5.26 -1.78
CA ILE A 11 8.87 -5.70 -0.38
C ILE A 11 10.21 -5.25 0.20
N LYS A 12 11.32 -5.46 -0.52
CA LYS A 12 12.63 -5.00 -0.06
C LYS A 12 12.65 -3.48 0.14
N ALA A 13 12.14 -2.72 -0.83
CA ALA A 13 12.08 -1.26 -0.75
C ALA A 13 11.22 -0.78 0.43
N MET A 14 10.08 -1.43 0.69
CA MET A 14 9.21 -1.14 1.83
C MET A 14 9.88 -1.47 3.16
N VAL A 15 10.58 -2.59 3.27
CA VAL A 15 11.35 -2.97 4.46
C VAL A 15 12.48 -1.96 4.71
N ASP A 16 13.24 -1.60 3.67
CA ASP A 16 14.29 -0.60 3.78
C ASP A 16 13.73 0.77 4.18
N PHE A 17 12.54 1.13 3.68
CA PHE A 17 11.85 2.37 4.03
C PHE A 17 11.39 2.39 5.48
N PHE A 18 10.80 1.32 6.00
CA PHE A 18 10.30 1.27 7.38
C PHE A 18 11.37 0.89 8.42
N GLU A 19 12.51 0.38 7.99
CA GLU A 19 13.66 0.02 8.82
C GLU A 19 13.28 -0.92 9.98
N HIS A 20 13.21 -0.38 11.21
CA HIS A 20 12.94 -1.13 12.44
C HIS A 20 11.45 -1.09 12.83
N ASP A 21 10.58 -0.49 12.02
CA ASP A 21 9.14 -0.48 12.26
C ASP A 21 8.49 -1.79 11.81
N TYR A 22 8.83 -2.86 12.54
CA TYR A 22 8.33 -4.22 12.26
C TYR A 22 6.81 -4.30 12.27
N ARG A 23 6.13 -3.42 13.03
CA ARG A 23 4.67 -3.39 13.07
C ARG A 23 4.12 -2.99 11.70
N ARG A 24 4.61 -1.89 11.11
CA ARG A 24 4.17 -1.43 9.78
C ARG A 24 4.59 -2.38 8.66
N ILE A 25 5.80 -2.95 8.76
CA ILE A 25 6.27 -3.97 7.81
C ILE A 25 5.32 -5.18 7.82
N ASN A 26 5.04 -5.76 8.99
CA ASN A 26 4.17 -6.92 9.09
C ASN A 26 2.74 -6.61 8.66
N HIS A 27 2.23 -5.42 9.01
CA HIS A 27 0.92 -4.95 8.58
C HIS A 27 0.82 -4.95 7.04
N ALA A 28 1.76 -4.30 6.34
CA ALA A 28 1.76 -4.26 4.88
C ALA A 28 1.86 -5.65 4.22
N ILE A 29 2.64 -6.58 4.81
CA ILE A 29 2.75 -7.96 4.31
C ILE A 29 1.43 -8.74 4.47
N GLU A 30 0.75 -8.62 5.61
CA GLU A 30 -0.56 -9.26 5.76
C GLU A 30 -1.61 -8.61 4.85
N VAL A 31 -1.57 -7.28 4.66
CA VAL A 31 -2.47 -6.59 3.72
C VAL A 31 -2.25 -7.08 2.31
N LEU A 32 -1.01 -7.22 1.86
CA LEU A 32 -0.67 -7.79 0.55
C LEU A 32 -1.29 -9.18 0.36
N LYS A 33 -1.15 -10.06 1.35
CA LYS A 33 -1.71 -11.42 1.30
C LYS A 33 -3.24 -11.41 1.12
N TYR A 34 -3.98 -10.60 1.88
CA TYR A 34 -5.43 -10.49 1.72
C TYR A 34 -5.83 -9.80 0.41
N ALA A 35 -5.04 -8.83 -0.06
CA ALA A 35 -5.27 -8.15 -1.32
C ALA A 35 -5.10 -9.10 -2.52
N GLU A 36 -4.02 -9.91 -2.55
CA GLU A 36 -3.79 -10.94 -3.56
C GLU A 36 -4.95 -11.97 -3.58
N GLN A 37 -5.36 -12.48 -2.41
CA GLN A 37 -6.50 -13.42 -2.31
C GLN A 37 -7.81 -12.85 -2.85
N THR A 38 -8.04 -11.55 -2.63
CA THR A 38 -9.26 -10.88 -3.14
C THR A 38 -9.16 -10.68 -4.65
N ALA A 39 -7.98 -10.32 -5.15
CA ALA A 39 -7.70 -10.13 -6.57
C ALA A 39 -7.84 -11.43 -7.39
N GLU A 40 -7.51 -12.60 -6.81
CA GLU A 40 -7.72 -13.91 -7.47
C GLU A 40 -9.17 -14.12 -7.94
N ASN A 41 -10.14 -13.51 -7.26
CA ASN A 41 -11.57 -13.60 -7.57
C ASN A 41 -12.11 -12.37 -8.31
N THR A 42 -11.22 -11.48 -8.78
CA THR A 42 -11.58 -10.19 -9.38
C THR A 42 -10.84 -10.01 -10.72
N PRO A 43 -11.37 -10.55 -11.83
CA PRO A 43 -10.69 -10.58 -13.14
C PRO A 43 -10.32 -9.21 -13.70
N GLU A 44 -11.02 -8.15 -13.29
CA GLU A 44 -10.79 -6.77 -13.73
C GLU A 44 -9.61 -6.10 -13.01
N ALA A 45 -9.12 -6.67 -11.92
CA ALA A 45 -8.05 -6.10 -11.13
C ALA A 45 -6.69 -6.32 -11.77
N ASP A 46 -5.89 -5.25 -11.88
CA ASP A 46 -4.51 -5.37 -12.31
C ASP A 46 -3.61 -5.81 -11.14
N GLU A 47 -3.03 -7.00 -11.24
CA GLU A 47 -2.21 -7.61 -10.19
C GLU A 47 -0.99 -6.75 -9.82
N GLU A 48 -0.32 -6.12 -10.78
CA GLU A 48 0.84 -5.25 -10.49
C GLU A 48 0.39 -4.03 -9.66
N ILE A 49 -0.79 -3.46 -9.97
CA ILE A 49 -1.37 -2.33 -9.21
C ILE A 49 -1.80 -2.76 -7.80
N VAL A 50 -2.41 -3.93 -7.65
CA VAL A 50 -2.78 -4.50 -6.34
C VAL A 50 -1.54 -4.67 -5.47
N ILE A 51 -0.48 -5.30 -6.01
CA ILE A 51 0.78 -5.54 -5.31
C ILE A 51 1.41 -4.20 -4.88
N GLY A 52 1.55 -3.26 -5.82
CA GLY A 52 2.16 -1.96 -5.55
C GLY A 52 1.39 -1.15 -4.51
N SER A 53 0.07 -1.13 -4.62
CA SER A 53 -0.80 -0.40 -3.69
C SER A 53 -0.78 -1.02 -2.29
N ALA A 54 -0.89 -2.34 -2.17
CA ALA A 54 -0.90 -3.02 -0.88
C ALA A 54 0.42 -2.87 -0.13
N ILE A 55 1.56 -3.04 -0.81
CA ILE A 55 2.88 -2.91 -0.20
C ILE A 55 3.15 -1.47 0.28
N LEU A 56 2.71 -0.47 -0.48
CA LEU A 56 3.12 0.91 -0.27
C LEU A 56 2.04 1.82 0.36
N HIS A 57 0.83 1.33 0.66
CA HIS A 57 -0.26 2.21 1.10
C HIS A 57 0.09 3.11 2.30
N ASP A 58 0.86 2.58 3.26
CA ASP A 58 1.21 3.24 4.51
C ASP A 58 2.51 4.06 4.47
N VAL A 59 3.19 4.17 3.31
CA VAL A 59 4.47 4.91 3.22
C VAL A 59 4.35 6.40 3.56
N GLY A 60 3.13 6.93 3.53
CA GLY A 60 2.84 8.30 3.99
C GLY A 60 3.01 8.50 5.50
N ILE A 61 3.13 7.44 6.30
CA ILE A 61 3.24 7.57 7.76
C ILE A 61 4.55 8.22 8.18
N LYS A 62 5.72 7.69 7.76
CA LYS A 62 7.04 8.25 8.17
C LYS A 62 7.16 9.75 7.87
N PRO A 63 6.91 10.26 6.65
CA PRO A 63 7.00 11.70 6.37
C PRO A 63 5.97 12.51 7.15
N SER A 64 4.76 11.97 7.35
CA SER A 64 3.74 12.63 8.16
C SER A 64 4.19 12.84 9.62
N GLU A 65 4.75 11.80 10.24
CA GLU A 65 5.29 11.87 11.60
C GLU A 65 6.51 12.80 11.68
N ALA A 66 7.39 12.77 10.68
CA ALA A 66 8.57 13.63 10.63
C ALA A 66 8.22 15.12 10.51
N GLU A 67 7.25 15.46 9.64
CA GLU A 67 6.86 16.85 9.38
C GLU A 67 5.89 17.42 10.41
N LEU A 68 4.98 16.59 10.95
CA LEU A 68 3.87 17.06 11.78
C LEU A 68 3.93 16.56 13.23
N GLY A 69 4.77 15.57 13.54
CA GLY A 69 4.80 14.90 14.84
C GLY A 69 3.63 13.93 15.10
N TYR A 70 2.77 13.71 14.11
CA TYR A 70 1.65 12.76 14.17
C TYR A 70 1.30 12.27 12.76
N ASN A 71 0.58 11.15 12.67
CA ASN A 71 -0.05 10.71 11.43
C ASN A 71 -1.52 10.36 11.64
N ASN A 72 -2.32 10.51 10.58
CA ASN A 72 -3.68 10.00 10.47
C ASN A 72 -3.99 9.75 8.98
N GLY A 73 -5.16 9.20 8.66
CA GLY A 73 -5.50 8.86 7.28
C GLY A 73 -5.36 10.02 6.30
N LYS A 74 -5.74 11.24 6.68
CA LYS A 74 -5.62 12.42 5.82
C LYS A 74 -4.15 12.78 5.54
N THR A 75 -3.29 12.71 6.54
CA THR A 75 -1.88 13.07 6.36
C THR A 75 -1.11 11.96 5.64
N GLN A 76 -1.45 10.70 5.86
CA GLN A 76 -0.92 9.59 5.07
C GLN A 76 -1.29 9.72 3.59
N GLU A 77 -2.56 10.03 3.26
CA GLU A 77 -2.98 10.28 1.87
C GLU A 77 -2.33 11.53 1.24
N GLN A 78 -1.93 12.50 2.06
CA GLN A 78 -1.23 13.69 1.58
C GLN A 78 0.24 13.40 1.23
N TYR A 79 0.96 12.69 2.10
CA TYR A 79 2.40 12.48 1.94
C TYR A 79 2.76 11.17 1.22
N GLY A 80 1.87 10.17 1.26
CA GLY A 80 2.07 8.84 0.68
C GLY A 80 2.30 8.83 -0.83
N PRO A 81 1.50 9.52 -1.66
CA PRO A 81 1.63 9.45 -3.11
C PRO A 81 3.02 9.79 -3.63
N ALA A 82 3.64 10.87 -3.13
CA ALA A 82 4.97 11.29 -3.58
C ALA A 82 6.05 10.26 -3.25
N ILE A 83 6.00 9.66 -2.05
CA ILE A 83 6.93 8.60 -1.65
C ILE A 83 6.70 7.33 -2.45
N ALA A 84 5.44 6.95 -2.67
CA ALA A 84 5.10 5.77 -3.46
C ALA A 84 5.62 5.89 -4.90
N ILE A 85 5.45 7.04 -5.55
CA ILE A 85 5.99 7.30 -6.90
C ILE A 85 7.49 7.04 -6.92
N ALA A 86 8.24 7.66 -6.02
CA ALA A 86 9.70 7.51 -5.97
C ALA A 86 10.11 6.03 -5.79
N LEU A 87 9.48 5.32 -4.85
CA LEU A 87 9.79 3.90 -4.60
C LEU A 87 9.42 3.00 -5.80
N LEU A 88 8.33 3.30 -6.51
CA LEU A 88 7.92 2.55 -7.70
C LEU A 88 8.89 2.78 -8.87
N GLU A 89 9.30 4.03 -9.11
CA GLU A 89 10.27 4.40 -10.15
C GLU A 89 11.64 3.75 -9.91
N GLU A 90 12.16 3.82 -8.68
CA GLU A 90 13.44 3.23 -8.30
C GLU A 90 13.49 1.69 -8.43
N ASN A 91 12.32 1.03 -8.49
CA ASN A 91 12.19 -0.43 -8.54
C ASN A 91 11.66 -0.94 -9.90
N ASP A 92 11.79 -0.14 -10.95
CA ASP A 92 11.41 -0.46 -12.34
C ASP A 92 9.94 -0.91 -12.45
N PHE A 93 9.04 -0.26 -11.72
CA PHE A 93 7.61 -0.51 -11.84
C PHE A 93 7.08 0.07 -13.17
N PRO A 94 6.06 -0.55 -13.82
CA PRO A 94 5.53 -0.04 -15.08
C PRO A 94 5.04 1.42 -14.97
N ALA A 95 5.66 2.32 -15.73
CA ALA A 95 5.44 3.77 -15.63
C ALA A 95 3.97 4.16 -15.86
N GLU A 96 3.27 3.45 -16.75
CA GLU A 96 1.85 3.66 -17.05
C GLU A 96 0.92 3.32 -15.88
N LYS A 97 1.41 2.62 -14.85
CA LYS A 97 0.65 2.19 -13.67
C LYS A 97 0.93 3.03 -12.43
N ILE A 98 2.06 3.74 -12.40
CA ILE A 98 2.54 4.48 -11.21
C ILE A 98 1.50 5.51 -10.75
N GLU A 99 0.96 6.30 -11.67
CA GLU A 99 -0.03 7.34 -11.35
C GLU A 99 -1.28 6.74 -10.69
N LYS A 100 -1.76 5.59 -11.20
CA LYS A 100 -2.94 4.92 -10.62
C LYS A 100 -2.64 4.39 -9.21
N VAL A 101 -1.46 3.82 -8.96
CA VAL A 101 -1.04 3.42 -7.60
C VAL A 101 -0.97 4.63 -6.67
N ALA A 102 -0.36 5.73 -7.11
CA ALA A 102 -0.27 6.96 -6.31
C ALA A 102 -1.66 7.53 -5.96
N GLN A 103 -2.61 7.49 -6.90
CA GLN A 103 -3.99 7.91 -6.68
C GLN A 103 -4.74 7.01 -5.70
N ILE A 104 -4.51 5.69 -5.75
CA ILE A 104 -5.04 4.72 -4.79
C ILE A 104 -4.52 5.05 -3.39
N ILE A 105 -3.21 5.23 -3.24
CA ILE A 105 -2.56 5.57 -1.97
C ILE A 105 -3.04 6.93 -1.45
N GLY A 106 -3.26 7.90 -2.33
CA GLY A 106 -3.84 9.21 -1.97
C GLY A 106 -5.34 9.18 -1.62
N ASN A 107 -5.95 8.00 -1.51
CA ASN A 107 -7.38 7.87 -1.29
C ASN A 107 -7.83 6.60 -0.52
N HIS A 108 -6.89 5.91 0.14
CA HIS A 108 -7.16 4.63 0.79
C HIS A 108 -7.89 4.74 2.15
N HIS A 109 -7.91 5.91 2.81
CA HIS A 109 -8.66 6.17 4.05
C HIS A 109 -9.97 6.93 3.81
N SER A 110 -9.98 7.81 2.81
CA SER A 110 -11.11 8.65 2.45
C SER A 110 -12.19 7.87 1.69
N SER A 111 -13.39 8.44 1.58
CA SER A 111 -14.38 7.96 0.61
C SER A 111 -13.75 7.91 -0.78
N SER A 112 -14.01 6.81 -1.50
CA SER A 112 -13.42 6.59 -2.82
C SER A 112 -13.81 7.72 -3.77
N ARG A 113 -12.81 8.43 -4.30
CA ARG A 113 -12.95 9.43 -5.37
C ARG A 113 -12.81 8.80 -6.75
N TYR A 114 -12.25 7.60 -6.80
CA TYR A 114 -11.99 6.83 -8.00
C TYR A 114 -12.79 5.53 -7.97
N ASP A 115 -13.26 5.12 -9.13
CA ASP A 115 -13.90 3.81 -9.36
C ASP A 115 -12.83 2.80 -9.80
N TYR A 116 -11.87 2.56 -8.90
CA TYR A 116 -10.78 1.61 -9.13
C TYR A 116 -11.03 0.36 -8.30
N VAL A 117 -11.18 -0.77 -8.96
CA VAL A 117 -11.37 -2.06 -8.30
C VAL A 117 -10.22 -2.40 -7.34
N GLU A 118 -8.99 -1.99 -7.68
CA GLU A 118 -7.81 -2.19 -6.84
C GLU A 118 -7.84 -1.34 -5.56
N LEU A 119 -8.50 -0.17 -5.59
CA LEU A 119 -8.72 0.65 -4.39
C LEU A 119 -9.70 -0.04 -3.43
N GLU A 120 -10.74 -0.67 -3.96
CA GLU A 120 -11.69 -1.43 -3.15
C GLU A 120 -11.02 -2.65 -2.51
N ILE A 121 -10.25 -3.40 -3.30
CA ILE A 121 -9.45 -4.53 -2.83
C ILE A 121 -8.52 -4.09 -1.70
N LEU A 122 -7.77 -3.00 -1.88
CA LEU A 122 -6.88 -2.46 -0.85
C LEU A 122 -7.64 -2.14 0.44
N LYS A 123 -8.75 -1.39 0.34
CA LYS A 123 -9.56 -1.00 1.50
C LYS A 123 -10.16 -2.20 2.25
N ILE A 124 -10.53 -3.25 1.53
CA ILE A 124 -11.04 -4.49 2.14
C ILE A 124 -9.92 -5.19 2.90
N ALA A 125 -8.76 -5.39 2.26
CA ALA A 125 -7.62 -6.06 2.84
C ALA A 125 -7.09 -5.32 4.08
N ASP A 126 -6.87 -4.01 3.98
CA ASP A 126 -6.43 -3.15 5.09
C ASP A 126 -7.41 -3.21 6.28
N ARG A 127 -8.72 -3.15 6.02
CA ARG A 127 -9.74 -3.27 7.08
C ARG A 127 -9.72 -4.65 7.76
N ILE A 128 -9.43 -5.73 7.03
CA ILE A 128 -9.32 -7.07 7.61
C ILE A 128 -8.12 -7.11 8.56
N VAL A 129 -6.96 -6.65 8.12
CA VAL A 129 -5.72 -6.69 8.91
C VAL A 129 -5.83 -5.78 10.13
N ASN A 130 -6.35 -4.56 9.98
CA ASN A 130 -6.60 -3.66 11.11
C ASN A 130 -7.47 -4.28 12.22
N LYS A 131 -8.47 -5.11 11.85
CA LYS A 131 -9.29 -5.84 12.83
C LYS A 131 -8.50 -6.95 13.52
N LEU A 132 -7.64 -7.66 12.79
CA LEU A 132 -6.79 -8.71 13.35
C LEU A 132 -5.73 -8.12 14.30
N ASP A 133 -5.10 -7.03 13.90
CA ASP A 133 -4.13 -6.29 14.71
C ASP A 133 -4.76 -5.79 16.02
N ALA A 134 -5.99 -5.28 15.96
CA ALA A 134 -6.73 -4.86 17.15
C ALA A 134 -7.07 -6.02 18.08
N ALA A 135 -7.39 -7.20 17.54
CA ALA A 135 -7.73 -8.39 18.32
C ALA A 135 -6.52 -9.03 19.02
N GLN A 136 -5.31 -8.83 18.51
CA GLN A 136 -4.07 -9.36 19.11
C GLN A 136 -3.54 -8.50 20.26
N GLN A 137 -4.05 -7.28 20.43
CA GLN A 137 -3.62 -6.34 21.46
C GLN A 137 -4.55 -6.32 22.69
N GLY A 138 -5.64 -7.09 22.68
CA GLY A 138 -6.59 -7.25 23.80
C GLY A 138 -6.41 -8.58 24.51
#